data_AF-A0A1B1TCR1-F1
#
_entry.id   AF-A0A1B1TCR1-F1
#
_cell.length_a   1.000
_cell.length_b   1.000
_cell.length_c   1.000
_cell.angle_alpha   90.00
_cell.angle_beta   90.00
_cell.angle_gamma   90.00
#
_symmetry.space_group_name_H-M   'P 1'
#
loop_
_entity.id
_entity.type
_entity.pdbx_description
1 polymer ?
#
loop_
_entity_poly.entity_id
_entity_poly.type
_entity_poly.pdbx_seq_one_letter_code
_entity_poly.pdbx_strand_id
1 'polypeptide(L)'
;MAMIVLTILSLIFILSGINELSKENNASTIQGILLILLSLSTFRRVRTIRDPTYKNWYNSLNEDYSEIKERISENEVLATCPSCSTLLAVIPSKLSIEDKCPSCNANLVN
;
A
#
# COMPACT_ATOMS: atom_id res chain seq x y z
N MET A 1 -1.72 15.05 3.49
CA MET A 1 -2.89 14.73 4.34
C MET A 1 -2.98 13.25 4.72
N ALA A 2 -2.88 12.29 3.79
CA ALA A 2 -3.02 10.86 4.10
C ALA A 2 -2.10 10.34 5.22
N MET A 3 -0.85 10.80 5.29
CA MET A 3 0.11 10.40 6.32
C MET A 3 -0.32 10.83 7.72
N ILE A 4 -0.83 12.06 7.86
CA ILE A 4 -1.32 12.60 9.14
C ILE A 4 -2.52 11.77 9.60
N VAL A 5 -3.45 11.45 8.68
CA VAL A 5 -4.61 10.62 8.97
C VAL A 5 -4.20 9.22 9.44
N LEU A 6 -3.24 8.57 8.77
CA LEU A 6 -2.76 7.24 9.16
C LEU A 6 -2.06 7.24 10.52
N THR A 7 -1.31 8.31 10.84
CA THR A 7 -0.69 8.45 12.17
C THR A 7 -1.72 8.65 13.27
N ILE A 8 -2.76 9.46 13.02
CA ILE A 8 -3.86 9.68 13.97
C ILE A 8 -4.63 8.37 14.18
N LEU A 9 -4.97 7.64 13.12
CA LEU A 9 -5.65 6.35 13.21
C LEU A 9 -4.83 5.31 13.99
N SER A 10 -3.51 5.23 13.75
CA SER A 10 -2.62 4.35 14.50
C SER A 10 -2.61 4.66 16.00
N LEU A 11 -2.60 5.94 16.39
CA LEU A 11 -2.71 6.38 17.78
C LEU A 11 -4.05 5.98 18.40
N ILE A 12 -5.16 6.19 17.70
CA ILE A 12 -6.51 5.82 18.16
C ILE A 12 -6.59 4.31 18.42
N PHE A 13 -6.07 3.49 17.51
CA PHE A 13 -6.07 2.03 17.68
C PHE A 13 -5.23 1.57 18.87
N ILE A 14 -4.09 2.21 19.14
CA ILE A 14 -3.28 1.89 20.33
C ILE A 14 -4.03 2.22 21.61
N LEU A 15 -4.57 3.44 21.71
CA LEU A 15 -5.31 3.88 22.90
C LEU A 15 -6.52 2.99 23.16
N SER A 16 -7.28 2.67 22.10
CA SER A 16 -8.44 1.78 22.19
C SER A 16 -8.02 0.36 22.57
N GLY A 17 -6.90 -0.14 22.03
CA GLY A 17 -6.37 -1.46 22.36
C GLY A 17 -5.95 -1.59 23.82
N ILE A 18 -5.29 -0.56 24.38
CA ILE A 18 -4.93 -0.51 25.81
C ILE A 18 -6.16 -0.48 26.70
N ASN A 19 -7.19 0.29 26.31
CA ASN A 19 -8.45 0.38 27.07
C ASN A 19 -9.28 -0.92 27.05
N GLU A 20 -9.17 -1.73 26.00
CA GLU A 20 -9.79 -3.07 25.99
C GLU A 20 -8.99 -4.08 26.82
N LEU A 21 -7.66 -3.94 26.87
CA LEU A 21 -6.78 -4.79 27.67
C LEU A 21 -6.95 -4.60 29.18
N SER A 22 -7.39 -3.41 29.62
CA SER A 22 -7.67 -3.14 31.03
C SER A 22 -8.96 -3.77 31.54
N LYS A 23 -9.80 -4.31 30.63
CA LYS A 23 -11.03 -5.02 31.01
C LYS A 23 -10.72 -6.50 31.23
N GLU A 24 -11.13 -7.03 32.39
CA GLU A 24 -10.99 -8.44 32.77
C GLU A 24 -12.01 -9.35 32.07
N ASN A 25 -12.04 -9.32 30.73
CA ASN A 25 -12.87 -10.18 29.92
C ASN A 25 -12.06 -10.75 28.74
N ASN A 26 -12.19 -12.05 28.49
CA ASN A 26 -11.44 -12.74 27.43
C ASN A 26 -11.71 -12.13 26.05
N ALA A 27 -12.96 -11.72 25.79
CA ALA A 27 -13.31 -11.09 24.52
C ALA A 27 -12.64 -9.71 24.34
N SER A 28 -12.56 -8.90 25.40
CA SER A 28 -11.91 -7.60 25.36
C SER A 28 -10.39 -7.74 25.27
N THR A 29 -9.79 -8.74 25.91
CA THR A 29 -8.34 -9.02 25.75
C THR A 29 -7.99 -9.35 24.30
N ILE A 30 -8.76 -10.23 23.64
CA ILE A 30 -8.55 -10.56 22.22
C ILE A 30 -8.71 -9.32 21.35
N GLN A 31 -9.77 -8.54 21.57
CA GLN A 31 -10.03 -7.31 20.83
C GLN A 31 -8.89 -6.30 21.01
N GLY A 32 -8.39 -6.13 22.23
CA GLY A 32 -7.28 -5.23 22.54
C GLY A 32 -6.00 -5.62 21.81
N ILE A 33 -5.66 -6.91 21.79
CA ILE A 33 -4.50 -7.43 21.03
C ILE A 33 -4.67 -7.16 19.53
N LEU A 34 -5.85 -7.45 18.96
CA LEU A 34 -6.13 -7.20 17.54
C LEU A 34 -5.97 -5.73 17.17
N LEU A 35 -6.44 -4.81 18.01
CA LEU A 35 -6.30 -3.36 17.81
C LEU A 35 -4.83 -2.91 17.82
N ILE A 36 -4.01 -3.48 18.72
CA ILE A 36 -2.56 -3.19 18.76
C ILE A 36 -1.87 -3.72 17.49
N LEU A 37 -2.19 -4.93 17.04
CA LEU A 37 -1.67 -5.51 15.79
C LEU A 37 -2.10 -4.71 14.55
N LEU A 38 -3.33 -4.20 14.53
CA LEU A 38 -3.82 -3.31 13.48
C LEU A 38 -3.06 -1.99 13.45
N SER A 39 -2.74 -1.42 14.61
CA SER A 39 -1.90 -0.22 14.67
C SER A 39 -0.49 -0.47 14.15
N LEU A 40 0.16 -1.56 14.57
CA LEU A 40 1.48 -1.97 14.05
C LEU A 40 1.47 -2.16 12.54
N SER A 41 0.44 -2.82 12.02
CA SER A 41 0.23 -3.01 10.58
C SER A 41 0.06 -1.68 9.84
N THR A 42 -0.70 -0.75 10.43
CA THR A 42 -0.93 0.60 9.89
C THR A 42 0.37 1.40 9.88
N PHE A 43 1.17 1.33 10.95
CA PHE A 43 2.46 2.00 11.03
C PHE A 43 3.48 1.47 10.00
N ARG A 44 3.46 0.15 9.73
CA ARG A 44 4.27 -0.43 8.63
C ARG A 44 3.86 0.14 7.26
N ARG A 45 2.56 0.34 7.02
CA ARG A 45 2.05 0.93 5.76
C ARG A 45 2.47 2.38 5.56
N VAL A 46 2.63 3.16 6.65
CA VAL A 46 3.18 4.53 6.58
C VAL A 46 4.56 4.53 5.92
N ARG A 47 5.42 3.53 6.18
CA ARG A 47 6.73 3.43 5.53
C ARG A 47 6.64 3.18 4.03
N THR A 48 5.69 2.35 3.59
CA THR A 48 5.44 2.08 2.16
C THR A 48 4.89 3.31 1.44
N ILE A 49 3.95 4.05 2.06
CA ILE A 49 3.37 5.26 1.46
C ILE A 49 4.38 6.43 1.42
N ARG A 50 5.41 6.39 2.28
CA ARG A 50 6.53 7.34 2.25
C ARG A 50 7.48 7.10 1.08
N ASP A 51 7.39 5.97 0.37
CA ASP A 51 8.18 5.75 -0.83
C ASP A 51 7.74 6.77 -1.90
N PRO A 52 8.65 7.66 -2.36
CA PRO A 52 8.32 8.68 -3.36
C PRO A 52 7.79 8.05 -4.66
N THR A 53 8.20 6.83 -4.99
CA THR A 53 7.71 6.07 -6.14
C THR A 53 6.20 5.80 -6.03
N TYR A 54 5.73 5.43 -4.84
CA TYR A 54 4.32 5.15 -4.57
C TYR A 54 3.48 6.43 -4.52
N LYS A 55 4.04 7.50 -3.92
CA LYS A 55 3.38 8.81 -3.81
C LYS A 55 3.19 9.47 -5.19
N ASN A 56 4.19 9.41 -6.06
CA ASN A 56 4.12 10.04 -7.38
C ASN A 56 3.13 9.31 -8.30
N TRP A 57 3.15 7.97 -8.26
CA TRP A 57 2.19 7.16 -9.03
C TRP A 57 0.74 7.34 -8.56
N TYR A 58 0.48 7.31 -7.24
CA TYR A 58 -0.88 7.40 -6.73
C TYR A 58 -1.49 8.80 -6.91
N ASN A 59 -0.68 9.85 -6.82
CA ASN A 59 -1.22 11.21 -6.85
C ASN A 59 -1.39 11.77 -8.26
N SER A 60 -0.73 11.25 -9.32
CA SER A 60 -0.77 11.85 -10.67
C SER A 60 -0.56 13.38 -10.65
N LEU A 61 0.09 13.90 -9.61
CA LEU A 61 0.35 15.32 -9.46
C LEU A 61 1.63 15.61 -10.23
N ASN A 62 1.70 16.80 -10.80
CA ASN A 62 2.81 17.37 -11.57
C ASN A 62 4.10 17.53 -10.73
N GLU A 63 4.50 16.53 -9.95
CA GLU A 63 5.82 16.45 -9.30
C GLU A 63 6.79 15.80 -10.29
N ASP A 64 8.01 16.34 -10.36
CA ASP A 64 9.05 15.98 -11.31
C ASP A 64 9.35 14.46 -11.28
N TYR A 65 9.11 13.79 -12.41
CA TYR A 65 9.32 12.35 -12.58
C TYR A 65 10.77 11.99 -12.95
N SER A 66 11.70 12.97 -12.95
CA SER A 66 13.10 12.81 -13.35
C SER A 66 13.81 11.67 -12.60
N GLU A 67 13.72 11.59 -11.27
CA GLU A 67 14.35 10.53 -10.48
C GLU A 67 13.76 9.13 -10.71
N ILE A 68 12.46 9.03 -11.04
CA ILE A 68 11.82 7.74 -11.33
C ILE A 68 12.16 7.29 -12.75
N LYS A 69 12.20 8.23 -13.70
CA LYS A 69 12.60 7.98 -15.09
C LYS A 69 14.04 7.49 -15.19
N GLU A 70 14.94 7.92 -14.31
CA GLU A 70 16.32 7.38 -14.25
C GLU A 70 16.39 5.93 -13.76
N ARG A 71 15.40 5.45 -13.00
CA ARG A 71 15.39 4.08 -12.42
C ARG A 71 14.61 3.07 -13.26
N ILE A 72 13.93 3.53 -14.30
CA ILE A 72 13.12 2.73 -15.21
C ILE A 72 13.84 2.70 -16.56
N SER A 73 13.99 1.53 -17.18
CA SER A 73 14.64 1.45 -18.50
C SER A 73 13.85 2.25 -19.55
N GLU A 74 14.49 2.71 -20.63
CA GLU A 74 13.89 3.65 -21.63
C GLU A 74 12.51 3.23 -22.17
N ASN A 75 12.14 1.95 -22.05
CA ASN A 75 10.88 1.39 -22.57
C ASN A 75 9.95 0.83 -21.49
N GLU A 76 10.31 0.89 -20.22
CA GLU A 76 9.44 0.48 -19.12
C GLU A 76 8.54 1.65 -18.68
N VAL A 77 7.30 1.33 -18.33
CA VAL A 77 6.33 2.26 -17.77
C VAL A 77 5.68 1.62 -16.54
N LEU A 78 5.28 2.43 -15.57
CA LEU A 78 4.52 1.96 -14.43
C LEU A 78 3.03 1.88 -14.81
N ALA A 79 2.40 0.72 -14.56
CA ALA A 79 0.99 0.45 -14.85
C ALA A 79 0.30 -0.25 -13.67
N THR A 80 -1.02 -0.14 -13.60
CA THR A 80 -1.86 -0.83 -12.61
C THR A 80 -2.39 -2.14 -13.18
N CYS A 81 -2.34 -3.23 -12.42
CA CYS A 81 -3.14 -4.41 -12.74
C CYS A 81 -4.65 -4.08 -12.67
N PRO A 82 -5.45 -4.39 -13.70
CA PRO A 82 -6.88 -4.09 -13.71
C PRO A 82 -7.71 -4.92 -12.71
N SER A 83 -7.19 -6.08 -12.27
CA SER A 83 -7.94 -7.00 -11.41
C SER A 83 -7.69 -6.81 -9.91
N CYS A 84 -6.47 -6.46 -9.50
CA CYS A 84 -6.11 -6.38 -8.07
C CYS A 84 -5.44 -5.06 -7.67
N SER A 85 -5.33 -4.11 -8.59
CA SER A 85 -4.73 -2.79 -8.36
C SER A 85 -3.25 -2.81 -7.95
N THR A 86 -2.54 -3.92 -8.16
CA THR A 86 -1.09 -4.01 -7.93
C THR A 86 -0.34 -3.12 -8.93
N LEU A 87 0.68 -2.41 -8.44
CA LEU A 87 1.61 -1.62 -9.24
C LEU A 87 2.62 -2.53 -9.95
N LEU A 88 2.78 -2.36 -11.27
CA LEU A 88 3.66 -3.15 -12.12
C LEU A 88 4.57 -2.20 -12.92
N ALA A 89 5.82 -2.61 -13.14
CA ALA A 89 6.66 -2.04 -14.18
C ALA A 89 6.54 -2.95 -15.41
N VAL A 90 6.10 -2.39 -16.54
CA VAL A 90 5.82 -3.14 -17.77
C VAL A 90 6.45 -2.47 -18.98
N ILE A 91 6.81 -3.25 -19.99
CA ILE A 91 7.19 -2.72 -21.30
C ILE A 91 5.97 -2.91 -22.22
N PRO A 92 5.21 -1.85 -22.58
CA PRO A 92 3.95 -2.00 -23.29
C PRO A 92 4.09 -2.74 -24.62
N SER A 93 5.21 -2.56 -25.32
CA SER A 93 5.50 -3.22 -26.59
C SER A 93 5.82 -4.72 -26.47
N LYS A 94 6.07 -5.22 -25.25
CA LYS A 94 6.32 -6.64 -24.97
C LYS A 94 5.14 -7.32 -24.28
N LEU A 95 4.05 -6.61 -23.99
CA LEU A 95 2.87 -7.22 -23.41
C LEU A 95 2.15 -8.09 -24.45
N SER A 96 1.78 -9.28 -24.02
CA SER A 96 1.05 -10.28 -24.79
C SER A 96 -0.21 -10.71 -24.05
N ILE A 97 -1.13 -11.39 -24.75
CA ILE A 97 -2.38 -11.90 -24.15
C ILE A 97 -2.16 -13.04 -23.15
N GLU A 98 -0.95 -13.62 -23.15
CA GLU A 98 -0.56 -14.69 -22.23
C GLU A 98 -0.05 -14.13 -20.89
N ASP A 99 0.26 -12.84 -20.82
CA ASP A 99 0.87 -12.24 -19.62
C ASP A 99 -0.10 -12.17 -18.45
N LYS A 100 0.39 -12.67 -17.31
CA LYS A 100 -0.35 -12.76 -16.04
C LYS A 100 0.22 -11.82 -15.00
N CYS A 101 -0.66 -11.28 -14.18
CA CYS A 101 -0.26 -10.54 -13.00
C CYS A 101 0.44 -11.47 -11.99
N PRO A 102 1.66 -11.16 -11.53
CA PRO A 102 2.37 -12.01 -10.56
C PRO A 102 1.71 -12.03 -9.17
N SER A 103 0.83 -11.08 -8.84
CA SER A 103 0.14 -11.03 -7.56
C SER A 103 -1.20 -11.76 -7.53
N CYS A 104 -1.97 -11.74 -8.62
CA CYS A 104 -3.33 -12.30 -8.66
C CYS A 104 -3.58 -13.30 -9.79
N ASN A 105 -2.59 -13.53 -10.65
CA ASN A 105 -2.65 -14.44 -11.80
C ASN A 105 -3.76 -14.13 -12.84
N ALA A 106 -4.33 -12.93 -12.80
CA ALA A 106 -5.28 -12.46 -13.81
C ALA A 106 -4.56 -12.01 -15.10
N ASN A 107 -5.27 -11.99 -16.22
CA ASN A 107 -4.76 -11.48 -17.49
C ASN A 107 -4.43 -9.99 -17.38
N LEU A 108 -3.28 -9.58 -17.91
CA LEU A 108 -2.92 -8.16 -18.02
C LEU A 108 -3.50 -7.52 -19.29
N VAL A 109 -3.79 -8.32 -20.31
CA VAL A 109 -4.39 -7.93 -21.58
C VAL A 109 -5.64 -8.78 -21.80
N ASN A 110 -6.75 -8.14 -22.17
CA ASN A 110 -7.99 -8.81 -22.57
C ASN A 110 -8.16 -8.78 -24.09
#